data_AF-A0A8A1M7V3-F1
#
_entry.id   AF-A0A8A1M7V3-F1
#
_cell.length_a   1.000
_cell.length_b   1.000
_cell.length_c   1.000
_cell.angle_alpha   90.00
_cell.angle_beta   90.00
_cell.angle_gamma   90.00
#
_symmetry.space_group_name_H-M   'P 1'
#
loop_
_entity.id
_entity.type
_entity.pdbx_description
1 polymer ?
#
loop_
_entity_poly.entity_id
_entity_poly.type
_entity_poly.pdbx_seq_one_letter_code
_entity_poly.pdbx_strand_id
1 'polypeptide(L)'
;MDHNQDSKRRYERWRIEHAVKKKTKRDRERFRRGKISLFKGADKLYRDGRDTGRQRYLYICILEKKSDDDPGKFFEYVSHSEDTWPPRKKEVDEHFPLTEHWLPEDFDPEAKVRVDRTKKSNRHSFAISNPPQLKIKPTEIELDEGSSSEISLRDENP
;
A
#
# COMPACT_ATOMS: atom_id res chain seq x y z
N MET A 1 59.25 8.68 -29.43
CA MET A 1 57.79 8.76 -29.18
C MET A 1 57.43 7.68 -28.18
N ASP A 2 56.76 8.05 -27.10
CA ASP A 2 56.64 7.23 -25.88
C ASP A 2 55.44 6.27 -25.96
N HIS A 3 55.63 5.13 -26.64
CA HIS A 3 54.61 4.09 -26.85
C HIS A 3 53.94 3.58 -25.56
N ASN A 4 54.58 3.78 -24.41
CA ASN A 4 54.09 3.37 -23.10
C ASN A 4 53.02 4.31 -22.51
N GLN A 5 53.02 5.60 -22.91
CA GLN A 5 51.97 6.53 -22.49
C GLN A 5 50.67 6.31 -23.28
N ASP A 6 50.77 6.02 -24.57
CA ASP A 6 49.60 5.79 -25.43
C ASP A 6 48.86 4.48 -25.10
N SER A 7 49.59 3.43 -24.72
CA SER A 7 48.99 2.15 -24.29
C SER A 7 48.20 2.30 -22.98
N LYS A 8 48.74 3.04 -22.00
CA LYS A 8 48.05 3.35 -20.73
C LYS A 8 46.79 4.17 -20.96
N ARG A 9 46.84 5.20 -21.80
CA ARG A 9 45.68 6.02 -22.17
C ARG A 9 44.59 5.20 -22.86
N ARG A 10 44.97 4.27 -23.74
CA ARG A 10 44.03 3.37 -24.43
C ARG A 10 43.35 2.41 -23.45
N TYR A 11 44.09 1.83 -22.51
CA TYR A 11 43.53 0.94 -21.49
C TYR A 11 42.54 1.66 -20.57
N GLU A 12 42.90 2.88 -20.12
CA GLU A 12 42.02 3.66 -19.24
C GLU A 12 40.70 4.01 -19.94
N ARG A 13 40.75 4.40 -21.22
CA ARG A 13 39.56 4.66 -22.02
C ARG A 13 38.67 3.42 -22.14
N TRP A 14 39.26 2.27 -22.46
CA TRP A 14 38.54 0.99 -22.50
C TRP A 14 37.89 0.64 -21.15
N ARG A 15 38.62 0.86 -20.04
CA ARG A 15 38.12 0.59 -18.69
C ARG A 15 36.88 1.41 -18.36
N ILE A 16 36.92 2.72 -18.68
CA ILE A 16 35.80 3.64 -18.45
C ILE A 16 34.60 3.23 -19.32
N GLU A 17 34.79 3.04 -20.63
CA GLU A 17 33.73 2.62 -21.54
C GLU A 17 33.08 1.29 -21.10
N HIS A 18 33.89 0.34 -20.68
CA HIS A 18 33.41 -0.95 -20.21
C HIS A 18 32.64 -0.84 -18.89
N ALA A 19 33.09 0.02 -17.97
CA ALA A 19 32.37 0.31 -16.73
C ALA A 19 31.00 0.95 -17.01
N VAL A 20 30.94 1.92 -17.93
CA VAL A 20 29.69 2.56 -18.37
C VAL A 20 28.73 1.53 -18.97
N LYS A 21 29.21 0.69 -19.90
CA LYS A 21 28.40 -0.39 -20.51
C LYS A 21 27.83 -1.35 -19.46
N LYS A 22 28.65 -1.76 -18.49
CA LYS A 22 28.22 -2.63 -17.37
C LYS A 22 27.16 -1.96 -16.50
N LYS A 23 27.32 -0.67 -16.20
CA LYS A 23 26.32 0.11 -15.45
C LYS A 23 25.00 0.18 -16.21
N THR A 24 25.02 0.55 -17.49
CA THR A 24 23.81 0.61 -18.33
C THR A 24 23.07 -0.73 -18.38
N LYS A 25 23.79 -1.85 -18.51
CA LYS A 25 23.16 -3.19 -18.50
C LYS A 25 22.49 -3.48 -17.15
N ARG A 26 23.16 -3.14 -16.04
CA ARG A 26 22.65 -3.32 -14.68
C ARG A 26 21.40 -2.48 -14.45
N ASP A 27 21.40 -1.23 -14.88
CA ASP A 27 20.28 -0.30 -14.69
C ASP A 27 19.05 -0.75 -15.49
N ARG A 28 19.24 -1.18 -16.74
CA ARG A 28 18.16 -1.79 -17.55
C ARG A 28 17.56 -3.02 -16.88
N GLU A 29 18.40 -3.90 -16.34
CA GLU A 29 17.93 -5.10 -15.66
C GLU A 29 17.21 -4.78 -14.34
N ARG A 30 17.70 -3.79 -13.59
CA ARG A 30 17.02 -3.28 -12.39
C ARG A 30 15.63 -2.76 -12.74
N PHE A 31 15.52 -1.92 -13.77
CA PHE A 31 14.23 -1.41 -14.23
C PHE A 31 13.28 -2.53 -14.65
N ARG A 32 13.77 -3.47 -15.48
CA ARG A 32 12.97 -4.63 -15.93
C ARG A 32 12.39 -5.42 -14.76
N ARG A 33 13.21 -5.73 -13.75
CA ARG A 33 12.77 -6.46 -12.55
C ARG A 33 11.82 -5.64 -11.69
N GLY A 34 12.13 -4.37 -11.45
CA GLY A 34 11.30 -3.45 -10.68
C GLY A 34 9.90 -3.31 -11.27
N LYS A 35 9.82 -3.09 -12.58
CA LYS A 35 8.55 -3.03 -13.31
C LYS A 35 7.72 -4.31 -13.16
N ILE A 36 8.33 -5.48 -13.34
CA ILE A 36 7.64 -6.77 -13.18
C ILE A 36 7.12 -6.93 -11.74
N SER A 37 7.93 -6.55 -10.75
CA SER A 37 7.52 -6.61 -9.35
C SER A 37 6.34 -5.68 -9.05
N LEU A 38 6.35 -4.47 -9.61
CA LEU A 38 5.25 -3.50 -9.48
C LEU A 38 3.95 -4.06 -10.05
N PHE A 39 3.98 -4.59 -11.27
CA PHE A 39 2.78 -5.17 -11.90
C PHE A 39 2.24 -6.38 -11.13
N LYS A 40 3.12 -7.26 -10.64
CA LYS A 40 2.72 -8.37 -9.75
C LYS A 40 2.08 -7.87 -8.45
N GLY A 41 2.63 -6.82 -7.85
CA GLY A 41 2.05 -6.21 -6.65
C GLY A 41 0.68 -5.62 -6.91
N ALA A 42 0.50 -4.93 -8.04
CA ALA A 42 -0.79 -4.38 -8.46
C ALA A 42 -1.83 -5.48 -8.69
N ASP A 43 -1.48 -6.55 -9.42
CA ASP A 43 -2.37 -7.70 -9.63
C ASP A 43 -2.73 -8.41 -8.32
N LYS A 44 -1.78 -8.54 -7.39
CA LYS A 44 -2.08 -9.07 -6.05
C LYS A 44 -3.11 -8.20 -5.31
N LEU A 45 -2.94 -6.87 -5.35
CA LEU A 45 -3.86 -5.93 -4.70
C LEU A 45 -5.25 -5.95 -5.34
N TYR A 46 -5.31 -6.12 -6.66
CA TYR A 46 -6.57 -6.30 -7.38
C TYR A 46 -7.31 -7.55 -6.92
N ARG A 47 -6.63 -8.71 -6.92
CA ARG A 47 -7.20 -9.99 -6.52
C ARG A 47 -7.67 -10.00 -5.07
N ASP A 48 -6.87 -9.45 -4.16
CA ASP A 48 -7.26 -9.30 -2.75
C ASP A 48 -8.55 -8.47 -2.58
N GLY A 49 -8.77 -7.47 -3.44
CA GLY A 49 -10.04 -6.74 -3.49
C GLY A 49 -11.19 -7.65 -3.83
N ARG A 50 -11.05 -8.42 -4.92
CA ARG A 50 -12.07 -9.39 -5.34
C ARG A 50 -12.38 -10.43 -4.26
N ASP A 51 -11.35 -10.97 -3.62
CA ASP A 51 -11.49 -12.01 -2.59
C ASP A 51 -12.19 -11.46 -1.33
N THR A 52 -12.02 -10.17 -1.03
CA THR A 52 -12.69 -9.47 0.09
C THR A 52 -14.03 -8.85 -0.28
N GLY A 53 -14.53 -9.08 -1.49
CA GLY A 53 -15.80 -8.52 -2.00
C GLY A 53 -15.73 -7.01 -2.30
N ARG A 54 -14.54 -6.42 -2.36
CA ARG A 54 -14.32 -5.01 -2.68
C ARG A 54 -13.92 -4.83 -4.13
N GLN A 55 -14.59 -3.92 -4.83
CA GLN A 55 -14.16 -3.54 -6.17
C GLN A 55 -12.95 -2.60 -6.09
N ARG A 56 -11.85 -2.98 -6.74
CA ARG A 56 -10.64 -2.17 -6.86
C ARG A 56 -10.25 -2.10 -8.32
N TYR A 57 -10.16 -0.90 -8.88
CA TYR A 57 -9.72 -0.68 -10.25
C TYR A 57 -8.30 -0.12 -10.23
N LEU A 58 -7.38 -0.79 -10.93
CA LEU A 58 -5.97 -0.46 -10.91
C LEU A 58 -5.48 -0.22 -12.33
N TYR A 59 -4.86 0.95 -12.52
CA TYR A 59 -4.18 1.33 -13.75
C TYR A 59 -2.78 1.83 -13.40
N ILE A 60 -1.77 1.29 -14.08
CA ILE A 60 -0.39 1.76 -13.96
C ILE A 60 0.11 2.06 -15.36
N CYS A 61 0.66 3.25 -15.56
CA CYS A 61 1.32 3.66 -16.79
C CYS A 61 2.72 4.18 -16.49
N ILE A 62 3.70 3.69 -17.24
CA ILE A 62 5.10 4.09 -17.12
C ILE A 62 5.58 4.51 -18.49
N LEU A 63 6.06 5.74 -18.61
CA LEU A 63 6.78 6.24 -19.77
C LEU A 63 8.29 6.14 -19.51
N GLU A 64 8.99 5.26 -20.23
CA GLU A 64 10.46 5.18 -20.21
C GLU A 64 11.02 5.98 -21.39
N LYS A 65 11.79 7.03 -21.12
CA LYS A 65 12.52 7.82 -22.12
C LYS A 65 14.01 7.77 -21.82
N LYS A 66 14.86 7.70 -22.86
CA LYS A 66 16.33 7.79 -22.69
C LYS A 66 16.83 9.23 -22.67
N SER A 67 16.13 10.13 -23.34
CA SER A 67 16.42 11.56 -23.45
C SER A 67 15.13 12.32 -23.68
N ASP A 68 15.17 13.64 -23.58
CA ASP A 68 13.98 14.48 -23.74
C ASP A 68 13.38 14.39 -25.15
N ASP A 69 14.22 14.22 -26.17
CA ASP A 69 13.81 14.06 -27.57
C ASP A 69 13.39 12.62 -27.94
N ASP A 70 13.63 11.65 -27.06
CA ASP A 70 13.24 10.26 -27.31
C ASP A 70 11.71 10.14 -27.19
N PRO A 71 10.98 9.65 -28.21
CA PRO A 71 9.54 9.41 -28.06
C PRO A 71 9.20 8.46 -26.91
N GLY A 72 10.17 7.63 -26.49
CA GLY A 72 10.06 6.76 -25.34
C GLY A 72 9.20 5.53 -25.60
N LYS A 73 8.93 4.79 -24.52
CA LYS A 73 8.11 3.59 -24.54
C LYS A 73 7.16 3.57 -23.36
N PHE A 74 5.89 3.32 -23.64
CA PHE A 74 4.89 3.08 -22.62
C PHE A 74 4.88 1.61 -22.19
N PHE A 75 4.68 1.42 -20.89
CA PHE A 75 4.31 0.13 -20.30
C PHE A 75 3.08 0.34 -19.45
N GLU A 76 2.06 -0.46 -19.72
CA GLU A 76 0.77 -0.37 -19.04
C GLU A 76 0.43 -1.67 -18.31
N TYR A 77 -0.32 -1.51 -17.24
CA TYR A 77 -1.05 -2.56 -16.56
C TYR A 77 -2.47 -2.06 -16.32
N VAL A 78 -3.46 -2.82 -16.77
CA VAL A 78 -4.89 -2.53 -16.62
C VAL A 78 -5.53 -3.75 -15.98
N SER A 79 -6.14 -3.59 -14.80
CA SER A 79 -6.81 -4.72 -14.13
C SER A 79 -8.14 -5.11 -14.77
N HIS A 80 -8.78 -4.18 -15.50
CA HIS A 80 -10.07 -4.36 -16.16
C HIS A 80 -9.96 -3.88 -17.60
N SER A 81 -9.44 -4.73 -18.48
CA SER A 81 -9.25 -4.40 -19.90
C SER A 81 -10.54 -4.27 -20.70
N GLU A 82 -11.66 -4.75 -20.15
CA GLU A 82 -12.97 -4.72 -20.80
C GLU A 82 -13.78 -3.45 -20.47
N ASP A 83 -13.39 -2.72 -19.43
CA ASP A 83 -14.04 -1.49 -18.99
C ASP A 83 -13.35 -0.25 -19.57
N THR A 84 -14.11 0.85 -19.71
CA THR A 84 -13.55 2.18 -20.02
C THR A 84 -12.84 2.73 -18.78
N TRP A 85 -11.63 2.22 -18.51
CA TRP A 85 -10.77 2.61 -17.39
C TRP A 85 -9.34 2.82 -17.90
N PRO A 86 -8.60 3.86 -17.48
CA PRO A 86 -8.88 4.77 -16.36
C PRO A 86 -9.76 5.99 -16.73
N PRO A 87 -10.49 6.57 -15.75
CA PRO A 87 -11.20 7.82 -15.91
C PRO A 87 -10.20 8.97 -16.10
N ARG A 88 -10.66 10.03 -16.76
CA ARG A 88 -9.86 11.25 -16.93
C ARG A 88 -9.71 11.96 -15.60
N LYS A 89 -8.59 12.65 -15.40
CA LYS A 89 -8.36 13.43 -14.17
C LYS A 89 -9.53 14.37 -13.82
N LYS A 90 -10.07 15.09 -14.82
CA LYS A 90 -11.21 15.99 -14.62
C LYS A 90 -12.46 15.26 -14.10
N GLU A 91 -12.75 14.08 -14.64
CA GLU A 91 -13.88 13.24 -14.19
C GLU A 91 -13.67 12.78 -12.74
N VAL A 92 -12.43 12.47 -12.36
CA VAL A 92 -12.09 12.12 -10.97
C VAL A 92 -12.31 13.31 -10.03
N ASP A 93 -11.76 14.48 -10.38
CA ASP A 93 -11.82 15.68 -9.55
C ASP A 93 -13.27 16.19 -9.38
N GLU A 94 -14.11 16.06 -10.42
CA GLU A 94 -15.52 16.51 -10.41
C GLU A 94 -16.44 15.58 -9.63
N HIS A 95 -16.27 14.26 -9.75
CA HIS A 95 -17.20 13.27 -9.17
C HIS A 95 -16.71 12.66 -7.85
N PHE A 96 -15.43 12.81 -7.51
CA PHE A 96 -14.82 12.17 -6.34
C PHE A 96 -13.97 13.18 -5.54
N PRO A 97 -14.59 14.14 -4.84
CA PRO A 97 -13.89 15.22 -4.14
C PRO A 97 -13.04 14.78 -2.94
N LEU A 98 -13.16 13.52 -2.50
CA LEU A 98 -12.35 12.91 -1.43
C LEU A 98 -11.16 12.11 -1.99
N THR A 99 -10.70 12.44 -3.19
CA THR A 99 -9.56 11.74 -3.80
C THR A 99 -8.28 12.05 -3.03
N GLU A 100 -7.64 10.99 -2.53
CA GLU A 100 -6.29 11.09 -1.97
C GLU A 100 -5.26 11.08 -3.10
N HIS A 101 -4.33 12.03 -3.06
CA HIS A 101 -3.22 12.12 -4.01
C HIS A 101 -1.91 11.80 -3.29
N TRP A 102 -1.12 10.93 -3.92
CA TRP A 102 0.22 10.57 -3.47
C TRP A 102 1.24 11.15 -4.45
N LEU A 103 2.19 11.91 -3.92
CA LEU A 103 3.29 12.51 -4.66
C LEU A 103 4.62 11.80 -4.34
N PRO A 104 5.66 11.93 -5.18
CA PRO A 104 6.97 11.34 -4.88
C PRO A 104 7.52 11.70 -3.49
N GLU A 105 7.23 12.91 -3.02
CA GLU A 105 7.65 13.43 -1.71
C GLU A 105 7.05 12.65 -0.53
N ASP A 106 5.88 12.03 -0.69
CA ASP A 106 5.23 11.23 0.37
C ASP A 106 5.97 9.92 0.67
N PHE A 107 6.86 9.51 -0.25
CA PHE A 107 7.70 8.32 -0.13
C PHE A 107 9.14 8.66 0.27
N ASP A 108 9.51 9.94 0.33
CA ASP A 108 10.82 10.38 0.79
C ASP A 108 10.86 10.37 2.34
N PRO A 109 11.69 9.51 2.96
CA PRO A 109 11.82 9.48 4.41
C PRO A 109 12.40 10.79 4.99
N GLU A 110 13.22 11.52 4.24
CA GLU A 110 13.83 12.77 4.73
C GLU A 110 12.84 13.94 4.73
N ALA A 111 11.90 13.96 3.77
CA ALA A 111 10.81 14.93 3.72
C ALA A 111 9.90 14.84 4.96
N LYS A 112 9.62 13.62 5.45
CA LYS A 112 8.79 13.38 6.65
C LYS A 112 9.40 13.96 7.92
N VAL A 113 10.72 13.91 8.07
CA VAL A 113 11.43 14.47 9.24
C VAL A 113 11.29 15.99 9.34
N ARG A 114 11.13 16.69 8.21
CA ARG A 114 10.93 18.16 8.19
C ARG A 114 9.52 18.56 8.62
N VAL A 115 8.50 17.79 8.23
CA VAL A 115 7.09 18.06 8.59
C VAL A 115 6.80 17.71 10.06
N ASP A 116 7.41 16.65 10.58
CA ASP A 116 7.23 16.26 11.99
C ASP A 116 7.94 17.21 12.96
N ARG A 117 8.98 17.92 12.51
CA ARG A 117 9.66 18.96 13.32
C ARG A 117 8.81 20.22 13.50
N THR A 118 7.95 20.56 12.55
CA THR A 118 7.02 21.71 12.65
C THR A 118 5.69 21.36 13.34
N LYS A 119 5.32 20.08 13.42
CA LYS A 119 4.10 19.61 14.12
C LYS A 119 4.30 19.25 15.60
N LYS A 120 5.41 19.64 16.23
CA LYS A 120 5.54 19.61 17.70
C LYS A 120 4.99 20.90 18.32
N SER A 121 3.69 21.12 18.20
CA SER A 121 2.96 22.03 19.08
C SER A 121 1.51 21.57 19.22
N ASN A 122 1.11 21.34 20.47
CA ASN A 122 -0.21 20.92 20.96
C ASN A 122 -0.73 19.53 20.53
N ARG A 123 -0.18 18.49 21.18
CA ARG A 123 -1.01 17.33 21.57
C ARG A 123 -1.99 17.79 22.65
N HIS A 124 -3.19 18.19 22.27
CA HIS A 124 -4.33 18.07 23.19
C HIS A 124 -4.56 16.58 23.42
N SER A 125 -4.27 16.10 24.63
CA SER A 125 -4.76 14.80 25.07
C SER A 125 -6.28 14.83 25.03
N PHE A 126 -6.89 13.96 24.23
CA PHE A 126 -8.33 13.75 24.31
C PHE A 126 -8.66 13.32 25.74
N ALA A 127 -9.50 14.10 26.42
CA ALA A 127 -10.04 13.73 27.71
C ALA A 127 -11.06 12.61 27.48
N ILE A 128 -10.68 11.39 27.84
CA ILE A 128 -11.61 10.26 27.91
C ILE A 128 -12.55 10.58 29.06
N SER A 129 -13.81 10.90 28.76
CA SER A 129 -14.82 11.05 29.81
C SER A 129 -15.03 9.72 30.49
N ASN A 130 -14.93 9.68 31.82
CA ASN A 130 -15.23 8.48 32.59
C ASN A 130 -16.70 8.06 32.33
N PRO A 131 -16.97 6.79 32.01
CA PRO A 131 -18.34 6.32 31.83
C PRO A 131 -19.12 6.45 33.15
N PRO A 132 -20.43 6.73 33.08
CA PRO A 132 -21.26 6.92 34.26
C PRO A 132 -21.26 5.64 35.11
N GLN A 133 -20.94 5.77 36.39
CA GLN A 133 -20.97 4.65 37.34
C GLN A 133 -22.42 4.29 37.66
N LEU A 134 -22.89 3.20 37.09
CA LEU A 134 -24.18 2.58 37.44
C LEU A 134 -24.09 2.01 38.86
N LYS A 135 -24.74 2.69 39.82
CA LYS A 135 -24.95 2.17 41.18
C LYS A 135 -26.09 1.16 41.15
N ILE A 136 -25.80 -0.07 40.74
CA ILE A 136 -26.75 -1.19 40.88
C ILE A 136 -26.74 -1.56 42.36
N LYS A 137 -27.84 -1.28 43.07
CA LYS A 137 -28.05 -1.80 44.43
C LYS A 137 -28.31 -3.30 44.29
N PRO A 138 -27.66 -4.17 45.07
CA PRO A 138 -28.03 -5.57 45.15
C PRO A 138 -29.47 -5.65 45.66
N THR A 139 -30.36 -6.23 44.87
CA THR A 139 -31.64 -6.69 45.38
C THR A 139 -31.34 -7.94 46.20
N GLU A 140 -31.51 -7.84 47.51
CA GLU A 140 -31.55 -9.01 48.39
C GLU A 140 -32.75 -9.85 47.97
N ILE A 141 -32.47 -11.00 47.36
CA ILE A 141 -33.47 -12.04 47.18
C ILE A 141 -33.44 -12.83 48.49
N GLU A 142 -34.41 -12.55 49.36
CA GLU A 142 -34.77 -13.44 50.45
C GLU A 142 -35.24 -14.77 49.83
N LEU A 143 -34.42 -15.81 49.95
CA LEU A 143 -34.85 -17.19 49.72
C LEU A 143 -35.44 -17.69 51.04
N ASP A 144 -36.78 -17.66 51.11
CA ASP A 144 -37.56 -18.36 52.13
C ASP A 144 -37.59 -19.87 51.81
N GLU A 145 -37.41 -20.67 52.85
CA GLU A 145 -37.37 -22.13 52.80
C GLU A 145 -38.78 -22.70 52.56
N GLY A 146 -38.91 -23.80 51.81
CA GLY A 146 -40.22 -24.44 51.72
C GLY A 146 -40.36 -25.67 50.83
N SER A 147 -39.97 -26.82 51.39
CA SER A 147 -40.72 -28.09 51.31
C SER A 147 -40.82 -28.86 49.98
N SER A 148 -40.13 -30.00 50.01
CA SER A 148 -40.34 -31.27 49.31
C SER A 148 -41.78 -31.60 48.86
N SER A 149 -41.91 -32.19 47.68
CA SER A 149 -42.57 -33.51 47.52
C SER A 149 -42.23 -34.16 46.18
N GLU A 150 -41.86 -35.44 46.27
CA GLU A 150 -41.76 -36.41 45.20
C GLU A 150 -43.07 -36.53 44.41
N ILE A 151 -42.99 -36.69 43.09
CA ILE A 151 -44.04 -37.37 42.32
C ILE A 151 -43.36 -38.39 41.40
N SER A 152 -43.54 -39.65 41.80
CA SER A 152 -43.17 -40.88 41.09
C SER A 152 -43.98 -41.00 39.79
N LEU A 153 -43.29 -41.12 38.64
CA LEU A 153 -43.92 -41.48 37.37
C LEU A 153 -43.87 -43.01 37.21
N ARG A 154 -45.03 -43.65 37.41
CA ARG A 154 -45.37 -44.93 36.78
C ARG A 154 -46.45 -44.62 35.74
N ASP A 155 -46.28 -45.13 34.52
CA ASP A 155 -47.30 -45.99 33.93
C ASP A 155 -46.75 -46.71 32.70
N GLU A 156 -47.10 -47.99 32.64
CA GLU A 156 -46.82 -48.94 31.58
C GLU A 156 -47.87 -48.88 30.44
N ASN A 157 -47.42 -49.33 29.27
CA ASN A 157 -48.12 -50.21 28.30
C ASN A 157 -49.19 -49.62 27.36
N PRO A 158 -49.47 -50.27 26.21
CA PRO A 158 -49.12 -51.66 25.80
C PRO A 158 -48.14 -51.82 24.63
#